data_AF-A0A8T5Y7E6-F1
#
_entry.id   AF-A0A8T5Y7E6-F1
#
_cell.length_a   1.000
_cell.length_b   1.000
_cell.length_c   1.000
_cell.angle_alpha   90.00
_cell.angle_beta   90.00
_cell.angle_gamma   90.00
#
_symmetry.space_group_name_H-M   'P 1'
#
loop_
_entity.id
_entity.type
_entity.pdbx_description
1 polymer ?
#
loop_
_entity_poly.entity_id
_entity_poly.type
_entity_poly.pdbx_seq_one_letter_code
_entity_poly.pdbx_strand_id
1 'polypeptide(L)'
;MNLELFLLSILLFHQTIGIIGLRGYVDRPELISPDTIGYALFVTLFVLYTIGLPASRLILTLLLGLVLVGFWHFHWKLYLFGASEKKITGYNRYFSGTHRILPASEARVVPDTYHIVHTLIIAVNLIVLTVTS
;
A
#
# COMPACT_ATOMS: atom_id res chain seq x y z
N MET A 1 -9.76 21.46 -6.55
CA MET A 1 -9.47 20.36 -5.61
C MET A 1 -8.20 20.74 -4.85
N ASN A 2 -8.20 20.67 -3.51
CA ASN A 2 -6.97 20.94 -2.75
C ASN A 2 -5.96 19.79 -2.96
N LEU A 3 -4.68 20.04 -2.71
CA LEU A 3 -3.59 19.08 -2.96
C LEU A 3 -3.82 17.75 -2.22
N GLU A 4 -4.32 17.81 -0.98
CA GLU A 4 -4.64 16.63 -0.16
C GLU A 4 -5.64 15.70 -0.85
N LEU A 5 -6.80 16.23 -1.27
CA LEU A 5 -7.83 15.44 -1.95
C LEU A 5 -7.34 14.87 -3.28
N PHE A 6 -6.50 15.61 -4.01
CA PHE A 6 -5.90 15.11 -5.25
C PHE A 6 -5.03 13.88 -4.99
N LEU A 7 -4.13 13.95 -4.01
CA LEU A 7 -3.22 12.85 -3.68
C LEU A 7 -3.97 11.65 -3.07
N LEU A 8 -4.99 11.90 -2.25
CA LEU A 8 -5.85 10.85 -1.72
C LEU A 8 -6.67 10.18 -2.82
N SER A 9 -7.08 10.92 -3.85
CA SER A 9 -7.77 10.36 -5.02
C SER A 9 -6.84 9.46 -5.85
N ILE A 10 -5.56 9.83 -5.98
CA ILE A 10 -4.54 8.96 -6.60
C ILE A 10 -4.36 7.68 -5.79
N LEU A 11 -4.28 7.80 -4.45
CA LEU A 11 -4.18 6.64 -3.57
C LEU A 11 -5.41 5.74 -3.69
N LEU A 12 -6.61 6.31 -3.68
CA LEU A 12 -7.86 5.59 -3.88
C LEU A 12 -7.84 4.82 -5.19
N PHE A 13 -7.54 5.49 -6.29
CA PHE A 13 -7.45 4.87 -7.61
C PHE A 13 -6.47 3.69 -7.63
N HIS A 14 -5.28 3.88 -7.06
CA HIS A 14 -4.28 2.82 -7.00
C HIS A 14 -4.70 1.65 -6.11
N GLN A 15 -5.35 1.89 -4.97
CA GLN A 15 -5.89 0.80 -4.14
C GLN A 15 -7.02 0.06 -4.83
N THR A 16 -7.89 0.77 -5.56
CA THR A 16 -8.95 0.14 -6.34
C THR A 16 -8.37 -0.85 -7.34
N ILE A 17 -7.25 -0.52 -8.01
CA ILE A 17 -6.50 -1.46 -8.87
C ILE A 17 -6.07 -2.72 -8.09
N GLY A 18 -5.57 -2.55 -6.86
CA GLY A 18 -5.23 -3.66 -5.97
C GLY A 18 -6.43 -4.57 -5.65
N ILE A 19 -7.62 -4.00 -5.45
CA ILE A 19 -8.82 -4.77 -5.10
C ILE A 19 -9.45 -5.47 -6.30
N ILE A 20 -9.48 -4.83 -7.47
CA ILE A 20 -10.03 -5.46 -8.69
C ILE A 20 -9.05 -6.48 -9.28
N GLY A 21 -7.75 -6.30 -9.02
CA GLY A 21 -6.67 -7.01 -9.68
C GLY A 21 -6.44 -6.50 -11.10
N LEU A 22 -5.17 -6.38 -11.48
CA LEU A 22 -4.77 -6.07 -12.85
C LEU A 22 -3.70 -7.08 -13.24
N ARG A 23 -4.03 -7.96 -14.21
CA ARG A 23 -3.16 -9.05 -14.64
C ARG A 23 -1.77 -8.54 -14.97
N GLY A 24 -0.75 -9.14 -14.38
CA GLY A 24 0.65 -8.75 -14.58
C GLY A 24 1.09 -7.57 -13.72
N TYR A 25 0.20 -6.92 -12.96
CA TYR A 25 0.57 -5.81 -12.07
C TYR A 25 0.33 -6.15 -10.59
N VAL A 26 -0.88 -6.62 -10.26
CA VAL A 26 -1.28 -7.03 -8.92
C VAL A 26 -2.38 -8.06 -9.02
N ASP A 27 -2.26 -9.14 -8.25
CA ASP A 27 -3.29 -10.16 -8.18
C ASP A 27 -4.42 -9.71 -7.26
N ARG A 28 -5.65 -10.06 -7.65
CA ARG A 28 -6.83 -9.75 -6.86
C ARG A 28 -6.79 -10.49 -5.52
N PRO A 29 -6.99 -9.81 -4.38
CA PRO A 29 -7.09 -10.48 -3.09
C PRO A 29 -8.41 -11.25 -2.96
N GLU A 30 -8.46 -12.15 -1.97
CA GLU A 30 -9.71 -12.74 -1.52
C GLU A 30 -10.70 -11.66 -1.06
N LEU A 31 -12.01 -11.95 -1.14
CA LEU A 31 -13.03 -10.97 -0.78
C LEU A 31 -12.89 -10.46 0.66
N ILE A 32 -12.50 -11.33 1.59
CA ILE A 32 -12.24 -11.00 2.99
C ILE A 32 -10.76 -11.25 3.24
N SER A 33 -9.94 -10.21 3.09
CA SER A 33 -8.50 -10.23 3.35
C SER A 33 -8.08 -8.93 4.07
N PRO A 34 -6.86 -8.87 4.62
CA PRO A 34 -6.32 -7.61 5.14
C PRO A 34 -6.36 -6.46 4.12
N ASP A 35 -6.15 -6.75 2.84
CA ASP A 35 -6.19 -5.76 1.75
C ASP A 35 -7.60 -5.22 1.52
N THR A 36 -8.61 -6.09 1.44
CA THR A 36 -10.00 -5.65 1.21
C THR A 36 -10.58 -4.91 2.42
N ILE A 37 -10.24 -5.34 3.64
CA ILE A 37 -10.60 -4.64 4.87
C ILE A 37 -9.92 -3.28 4.92
N GLY A 38 -8.61 -3.21 4.65
CA GLY A 38 -7.85 -1.97 4.60
C GLY A 38 -8.41 -0.97 3.58
N TYR A 39 -8.79 -1.47 2.39
CA TYR A 39 -9.44 -0.66 1.37
C TYR A 39 -10.80 -0.12 1.82
N ALA A 40 -11.66 -0.97 2.40
CA ALA A 40 -12.98 -0.54 2.88
C ALA A 40 -12.85 0.55 3.98
N LEU A 41 -11.90 0.39 4.90
CA LEU A 41 -11.58 1.40 5.90
C LEU A 41 -11.08 2.69 5.26
N PHE A 42 -10.16 2.61 4.29
CA PHE A 42 -9.64 3.77 3.59
C PHE A 42 -10.73 4.51 2.82
N VAL A 43 -11.59 3.81 2.06
CA VAL A 43 -12.72 4.41 1.33
C VAL A 43 -13.67 5.13 2.28
N THR A 44 -14.00 4.48 3.41
CA THR A 44 -14.87 5.08 4.42
C THR A 44 -14.26 6.38 4.95
N LEU A 45 -12.99 6.36 5.36
CA LEU A 45 -12.30 7.55 5.88
C LEU A 45 -12.10 8.64 4.82
N PHE A 46 -11.85 8.26 3.57
CA PHE A 46 -11.76 9.18 2.44
C PHE A 46 -13.07 9.96 2.25
N VAL A 47 -14.22 9.28 2.31
CA VAL A 47 -15.54 9.93 2.24
C VAL A 47 -15.76 10.83 3.44
N LEU A 48 -15.49 10.35 4.67
CA LEU A 48 -15.64 11.15 5.89
C LEU A 48 -14.76 12.41 5.89
N TYR A 49 -13.53 12.30 5.38
CA TYR A 49 -12.62 13.42 5.20
C TYR A 49 -13.16 14.42 4.17
N THR A 50 -13.69 13.93 3.03
CA THR A 50 -14.23 14.78 1.97
C THR A 50 -15.45 15.59 2.41
N ILE A 51 -16.32 15.02 3.27
CA ILE A 51 -17.47 15.74 3.83
C ILE A 51 -17.12 16.63 5.02
N GLY A 52 -15.84 16.72 5.40
CA GLY A 52 -15.36 17.61 6.47
C GLY A 52 -15.67 17.12 7.88
N LEU A 53 -15.81 15.80 8.11
CA LEU A 53 -16.05 15.27 9.45
C LEU A 53 -14.83 15.57 10.36
N PRO A 54 -15.02 16.10 11.58
CA PRO A 54 -13.94 16.28 12.54
C PRO A 54 -13.17 14.98 12.81
N ALA A 55 -11.88 15.09 13.11
CA ALA A 55 -10.95 13.98 13.37
C ALA A 55 -10.69 13.00 12.21
N SER A 56 -11.46 13.03 11.10
CA SER A 56 -11.24 12.18 9.93
C SER A 56 -9.81 12.28 9.39
N ARG A 57 -9.25 13.50 9.33
CA ARG A 57 -7.84 13.76 8.96
C ARG A 57 -6.87 13.00 9.87
N LEU A 58 -7.01 13.15 11.19
CA LEU A 58 -6.13 12.49 12.15
C LEU A 58 -6.22 10.97 12.03
N ILE A 59 -7.44 10.43 11.94
CA ILE A 59 -7.65 8.98 11.80
C ILE A 59 -7.05 8.47 10.48
N LEU A 60 -7.20 9.21 9.39
CA LEU A 60 -6.61 8.88 8.10
C LEU A 60 -5.09 8.88 8.17
N THR A 61 -4.48 9.91 8.78
CA THR A 61 -3.03 9.97 9.03
C THR A 61 -2.54 8.76 9.82
N LEU A 62 -3.25 8.38 10.90
CA LEU A 62 -2.91 7.20 11.71
C LEU A 62 -3.04 5.90 10.91
N LEU A 63 -4.10 5.75 10.11
CA LEU A 63 -4.28 4.58 9.24
C LEU A 63 -3.13 4.46 8.23
N LEU A 64 -2.79 5.54 7.52
CA LEU A 64 -1.69 5.53 6.55
C LEU A 64 -0.35 5.23 7.21
N GLY A 65 -0.11 5.78 8.42
CA GLY A 65 1.06 5.45 9.23
C GLY A 65 1.13 3.96 9.58
N LEU A 66 0.02 3.37 10.03
CA LEU A 66 -0.06 1.94 10.34
C LEU A 66 0.21 1.08 9.10
N VAL A 67 -0.34 1.45 7.94
CA VAL A 67 -0.10 0.74 6.67
C VAL A 67 1.38 0.82 6.28
N LEU A 68 2.06 1.96 6.43
CA LEU A 68 3.50 2.05 6.18
C LEU A 68 4.32 1.18 7.13
N VAL A 69 3.93 1.06 8.40
CA VAL A 69 4.55 0.12 9.34
C VAL A 69 4.39 -1.32 8.86
N GLY A 70 3.22 -1.66 8.31
CA GLY A 70 2.98 -2.94 7.64
C GLY A 70 3.94 -3.14 6.44
N PHE A 71 4.02 -2.17 5.54
CA PHE A 71 4.94 -2.21 4.40
C PHE A 71 6.40 -2.39 4.84
N TRP A 72 6.81 -1.68 5.89
CA TRP A 72 8.12 -1.84 6.48
C TRP A 72 8.35 -3.30 6.92
N HIS A 73 7.43 -3.87 7.68
CA HIS A 73 7.61 -5.20 8.24
C HIS A 73 7.61 -6.32 7.19
N PHE A 74 6.68 -6.25 6.23
CA PHE A 74 6.46 -7.34 5.27
C PHE A 74 7.29 -7.24 3.99
N HIS A 75 7.83 -6.07 3.68
CA HIS A 75 8.55 -5.82 2.43
C HIS A 75 9.93 -5.22 2.70
N TRP A 76 9.99 -3.98 3.19
CA TRP A 76 11.24 -3.20 3.16
C TRP A 76 12.29 -3.66 4.17
N LYS A 77 11.88 -4.12 5.35
CA LYS A 77 12.80 -4.74 6.32
C LYS A 77 13.45 -5.99 5.73
N LEU A 78 12.67 -6.83 5.06
CA LEU A 78 13.15 -8.08 4.43
C LEU A 78 13.98 -7.82 3.17
N TYR A 79 13.71 -6.72 2.47
CA TYR A 79 14.53 -6.24 1.36
C TYR A 79 15.90 -5.75 1.83
N LEU A 80 15.95 -4.95 2.90
CA LEU A 80 17.19 -4.32 3.36
C LEU A 80 18.08 -5.26 4.18
N PHE A 81 17.49 -6.06 5.06
CA PHE A 81 18.21 -6.90 6.01
C PHE A 81 18.24 -8.38 5.62
N GLY A 82 17.61 -8.75 4.51
CA GLY A 82 17.47 -10.13 4.06
C GLY A 82 16.32 -10.88 4.75
N ALA A 83 16.10 -12.10 4.30
CA ALA A 83 15.09 -13.00 4.86
C ALA A 83 15.56 -14.47 4.74
N SER A 84 14.85 -15.39 5.41
CA SER A 84 15.12 -16.81 5.23
C SER A 84 14.79 -17.26 3.80
N GLU A 85 15.52 -18.26 3.30
CA GLU A 85 15.28 -18.85 1.98
C GLU A 85 13.82 -19.27 1.79
N LYS A 86 13.21 -19.91 2.81
CA LYS A 86 11.79 -20.26 2.81
C LYS A 86 10.89 -19.05 2.56
N LYS A 87 11.18 -17.90 3.18
CA LYS A 87 10.39 -16.68 3.01
C LYS A 87 10.59 -16.09 1.61
N ILE A 88 11.81 -16.09 1.09
CA ILE A 88 12.15 -15.60 -0.25
C ILE A 88 11.45 -16.44 -1.33
N THR A 89 11.59 -17.77 -1.26
CA THR A 89 10.96 -18.70 -2.21
C THR A 89 9.45 -18.62 -2.15
N GLY A 90 8.86 -18.53 -0.95
CA GLY A 90 7.42 -18.34 -0.78
C GLY A 90 6.93 -17.03 -1.40
N TYR A 91 7.63 -15.92 -1.14
CA TYR A 91 7.31 -14.60 -1.70
C TYR A 91 7.40 -14.59 -3.23
N ASN A 92 8.51 -15.09 -3.79
CA ASN A 92 8.73 -15.13 -5.23
C ASN A 92 7.71 -16.01 -5.94
N ARG A 93 7.27 -17.11 -5.31
CA ARG A 93 6.21 -17.96 -5.84
C ARG A 93 4.86 -17.24 -5.84
N TYR A 94 4.51 -16.62 -4.73
CA TYR A 94 3.25 -15.89 -4.58
C TYR A 94 3.13 -14.74 -5.60
N PHE A 95 4.20 -13.96 -5.78
CA PHE A 95 4.26 -12.83 -6.71
C PHE A 95 4.90 -13.17 -8.07
N SER A 96 4.87 -14.44 -8.48
CA SER A 96 5.53 -14.87 -9.73
C SER A 96 4.85 -14.32 -11.00
N GLY A 97 3.57 -13.97 -10.90
CA GLY A 97 2.79 -13.41 -12.01
C GLY A 97 2.74 -11.89 -12.07
N THR A 98 3.38 -11.17 -11.14
CA THR A 98 3.32 -9.70 -11.07
C THR A 98 4.59 -9.05 -11.61
N HIS A 99 4.45 -7.85 -12.17
CA HIS A 99 5.54 -7.08 -12.74
C HIS A 99 6.53 -6.69 -11.65
N ARG A 100 7.83 -6.75 -11.96
CA ARG A 100 8.91 -6.39 -11.03
C ARG A 100 9.83 -5.37 -11.68
N ILE A 101 9.80 -4.13 -11.17
CA ILE A 101 10.78 -3.10 -11.56
C ILE A 101 12.19 -3.50 -11.11
N LEU A 102 12.29 -4.13 -9.94
CA LEU A 102 13.55 -4.63 -9.40
C LEU A 102 13.67 -6.14 -9.63
N PRO A 103 14.84 -6.64 -10.06
CA PRO A 103 15.03 -8.07 -10.28
C PRO A 103 14.88 -8.86 -8.98
N ALA A 104 14.40 -10.10 -9.07
CA ALA A 104 14.34 -10.99 -7.92
C ALA A 104 15.73 -11.25 -7.34
N SER A 105 15.78 -11.56 -6.04
CA SER A 105 17.01 -11.84 -5.31
C SER A 105 16.89 -13.16 -4.56
N GLU A 106 18.00 -13.89 -4.46
CA GLU A 106 18.10 -15.12 -3.66
C GLU A 106 18.40 -14.82 -2.17
N ALA A 107 18.80 -13.58 -1.85
CA ALA A 107 19.19 -13.17 -0.50
C ALA A 107 18.16 -12.28 0.20
N ARG A 108 17.22 -11.68 -0.56
CA ARG A 108 16.32 -10.63 -0.10
C ARG A 108 14.93 -10.78 -0.70
N VAL A 109 13.91 -10.37 0.06
CA VAL A 109 12.55 -10.23 -0.49
C VAL A 109 12.51 -8.92 -1.28
N VAL A 110 12.34 -9.02 -2.60
CA VAL A 110 12.22 -7.84 -3.48
C VAL A 110 10.74 -7.59 -3.75
N PRO A 111 10.16 -6.47 -3.28
CA PRO A 111 8.75 -6.18 -3.49
C PRO A 111 8.43 -6.06 -4.98
N ASP A 112 7.23 -6.49 -5.36
CA ASP A 112 6.78 -6.27 -6.73
C ASP A 112 6.47 -4.79 -6.99
N THR A 113 6.16 -4.47 -8.24
CA THR A 113 5.96 -3.08 -8.67
C THR A 113 4.81 -2.41 -7.95
N TYR A 114 3.70 -3.12 -7.77
CA TYR A 114 2.53 -2.59 -7.08
C TYR A 114 2.91 -2.15 -5.67
N HIS A 115 3.58 -2.99 -4.88
CA HIS A 115 3.93 -2.68 -3.50
C HIS A 115 4.95 -1.53 -3.39
N ILE A 116 5.88 -1.42 -4.35
CA ILE A 116 6.82 -0.28 -4.42
C ILE A 116 6.07 1.02 -4.66
N VAL A 117 5.26 1.08 -5.72
CA VAL A 117 4.49 2.28 -6.07
C VAL A 117 3.51 2.64 -4.96
N HIS A 118 2.85 1.63 -4.37
CA HIS A 118 1.90 1.84 -3.29
C HIS A 118 2.57 2.45 -2.05
N THR A 119 3.74 1.96 -1.67
CA THR A 119 4.51 2.53 -0.55
C THR A 119 4.81 4.02 -0.78
N LEU A 120 5.21 4.39 -2.01
CA LEU A 120 5.53 5.77 -2.35
C LEU A 120 4.29 6.68 -2.29
N ILE A 121 3.17 6.25 -2.87
CA ILE A 121 1.92 7.04 -2.86
C ILE A 121 1.43 7.25 -1.42
N ILE A 122 1.50 6.22 -0.57
CA ILE A 122 1.13 6.35 0.85
C ILE A 122 2.08 7.30 1.58
N ALA A 123 3.39 7.17 1.37
CA ALA A 123 4.37 8.03 2.02
C ALA A 123 4.16 9.51 1.68
N VAL A 124 3.90 9.82 0.39
CA VAL A 124 3.60 11.19 -0.05
C VAL A 124 2.32 11.71 0.59
N ASN A 125 1.24 10.91 0.61
CA ASN A 125 0.00 11.29 1.27
C ASN A 125 0.20 11.55 2.77
N LEU A 126 0.94 10.68 3.46
CA LEU A 126 1.21 10.84 4.89
C LEU A 126 2.00 12.13 5.18
N ILE A 127 3.03 12.42 4.38
CA ILE A 127 3.81 13.66 4.51
C ILE A 127 2.91 14.88 4.33
N VAL A 128 2.11 14.90 3.26
CA VAL A 128 1.24 16.04 2.96
C VAL A 128 0.19 16.22 4.05
N LEU A 129 -0.49 15.15 4.48
CA LEU A 129 -1.48 15.19 5.56
C LEU A 129 -0.89 15.58 6.92
N THR A 130 0.43 15.45 7.11
CA THR A 130 1.11 15.84 8.36
C THR A 130 1.61 17.27 8.30
N VAL A 131 2.16 17.72 7.17
CA VAL A 131 2.79 19.04 7.01
C VAL A 131 1.76 20.16 6.81
N THR A 132 0.63 19.87 6.16
CA THR A 132 -0.42 20.87 5.88
C THR A 132 -1.45 20.99 7.00
N SER A 133 -1.15 20.40 8.17
CA SER A 133 -2.06 20.32 9.33
C SER A 133 -2.07 21.60 10.15
#